data_AF-H6NNR6-F1
#
_entry.id   AF-H6NNR6-F1
#
_cell.length_a   1.000
_cell.length_b   1.000
_cell.length_c   1.000
_cell.angle_alpha   90.00
_cell.angle_beta   90.00
_cell.angle_gamma   90.00
#
_symmetry.space_group_name_H-M   'P 1'
#
loop_
_entity.id
_entity.type
_entity.pdbx_description
1 polymer ?
#
loop_
_entity_poly.entity_id
_entity_poly.type
_entity_poly.pdbx_seq_one_letter_code
_entity_poly.pdbx_strand_id
1 'polypeptide(L)' 'MDRECSGVVGQLNNALVLRISLVGESTFAELRKSTRRMAFGAFAYQDIPFVKQVEELHSGWR' A
#
# COMPACT_ATOMS: atom_id res chain seq x y z
N MET A 1 15.22 8.10 -7.05
CA MET A 1 16.11 7.16 -6.33
C MET A 1 17.17 8.02 -5.70
N ASP A 2 16.95 8.41 -4.45
CA ASP A 2 17.80 9.37 -3.74
C ASP A 2 19.17 8.76 -3.42
N ARG A 3 20.20 9.61 -3.35
CA ARG A 3 21.61 9.23 -3.14
C ARG A 3 21.86 8.58 -1.77
N GLU A 4 20.90 8.60 -0.86
CA GLU A 4 21.05 8.17 0.53
C GLU A 4 21.08 6.64 0.71
N CYS A 5 20.55 5.87 -0.24
CA CYS A 5 20.59 4.40 -0.19
C CYS A 5 21.89 3.79 -0.74
N SER A 6 22.86 4.60 -1.20
CA SER A 6 24.11 4.06 -1.74
C SER A 6 24.96 3.44 -0.62
N GLY A 7 25.01 2.11 -0.57
CA GLY A 7 25.82 1.36 0.40
C GLY A 7 25.01 0.58 1.45
N VAL A 8 23.67 0.64 1.41
CA VAL A 8 22.80 -0.16 2.30
C VAL A 8 22.55 -1.53 1.67
N VAL A 9 22.95 -2.60 2.35
CA VAL A 9 22.60 -3.98 1.99
C VAL A 9 21.43 -4.41 2.87
N GLY A 10 20.23 -4.55 2.29
CA GLY A 10 19.00 -4.93 2.99
C GLY A 10 17.75 -4.92 2.08
N GLN A 11 16.60 -5.38 2.59
CA GLN A 11 15.31 -5.23 1.91
C GLN A 11 14.85 -3.77 1.97
N LEU A 12 14.93 -3.07 0.83
CA LEU A 12 14.51 -1.67 0.67
C LEU A 12 13.07 -1.54 0.15
N ASN A 13 12.36 -2.66 0.08
CA ASN A 13 11.00 -2.78 -0.42
C ASN A 13 10.00 -2.66 0.73
N ASN A 14 9.17 -1.62 0.71
CA ASN A 14 8.00 -1.51 1.59
C ASN A 14 6.76 -2.11 0.91
N ALA A 15 5.99 -2.91 1.65
CA ALA A 15 4.73 -3.46 1.15
C ALA A 15 3.60 -2.42 1.29
N LEU A 16 2.94 -2.06 0.20
CA LEU A 16 1.75 -1.20 0.22
C LEU A 16 0.48 -2.04 0.22
N VAL A 17 -0.37 -1.86 1.24
CA VAL A 17 -1.65 -2.57 1.38
C VAL A 17 -2.74 -1.84 0.61
N LEU A 18 -3.40 -2.53 -0.32
CA LEU A 18 -4.54 -2.00 -1.06
C LEU A 18 -5.80 -2.80 -0.70
N ARG A 19 -6.73 -2.18 0.03
CA ARG A 19 -8.03 -2.79 0.35
C ARG A 19 -9.03 -2.51 -0.78
N ILE A 20 -9.17 -3.46 -1.70
CA ILE A 20 -10.10 -3.35 -2.82
C ILE A 20 -11.49 -3.81 -2.36
N SER A 21 -12.50 -2.96 -2.54
CA SER A 21 -13.91 -3.33 -2.34
C SER A 21 -14.54 -3.66 -3.68
N LEU A 22 -15.10 -4.86 -3.79
CA LEU A 22 -15.93 -5.27 -4.92
C LEU A 22 -17.38 -4.92 -4.57
N VAL A 23 -17.90 -3.85 -5.16
CA VAL A 23 -19.25 -3.36 -4.89
C VAL A 23 -20.16 -3.80 -6.04
N GLY A 24 -21.08 -4.74 -5.78
CA GLY A 24 -22.16 -5.15 -6.69
C GLY A 24 -21.73 -5.37 -8.15
N GLU A 25 -22.49 -4.79 -9.09
CA GLU A 25 -22.32 -4.95 -10.55
C GLU A 25 -21.17 -4.13 -11.16
N SER A 26 -20.12 -3.84 -10.39
CA SER A 26 -18.94 -3.15 -10.93
C SER A 26 -18.33 -3.93 -12.09
N THR A 27 -18.21 -3.28 -13.25
CA THR A 27 -17.52 -3.87 -14.39
C THR A 27 -16.01 -3.99 -14.11
N PHE A 28 -15.34 -4.90 -14.82
CA PHE A 28 -13.89 -5.03 -14.74
C PHE A 28 -13.15 -3.71 -15.04
N ALA A 29 -13.67 -2.91 -15.98
CA ALA A 29 -13.09 -1.62 -16.34
C ALA A 29 -13.19 -0.61 -15.18
N GLU A 30 -14.30 -0.59 -14.46
CA GLU A 30 -14.50 0.27 -13.29
C GLU A 30 -13.60 -0.14 -12.14
N LEU A 31 -13.48 -1.45 -11.90
CA LEU A 31 -12.55 -2.01 -10.91
C LEU A 31 -11.11 -1.61 -11.23
N ARG A 32 -10.66 -1.80 -12.47
CA ARG A 32 -9.31 -1.38 -12.89
C ARG A 32 -9.09 0.13 -12.65
N LYS A 33 -10.09 0.95 -12.97
CA LYS A 33 -9.99 2.41 -12.81
C LYS A 33 -9.91 2.80 -11.33
N SER A 34 -10.68 2.16 -10.45
CA SER A 34 -10.66 2.44 -9.01
C SER A 34 -9.38 1.93 -8.34
N THR A 35 -8.95 0.69 -8.64
CA THR A 35 -7.69 0.13 -8.14
C THR A 35 -6.50 0.98 -8.55
N ARG A 36 -6.45 1.46 -9.79
CA ARG A 36 -5.36 2.34 -10.25
C ARG A 36 -5.31 3.65 -9.46
N ARG A 37 -6.46 4.29 -9.20
CA ARG A 37 -6.50 5.53 -8.37
C ARG A 37 -6.00 5.25 -6.95
N MET A 38 -6.42 4.14 -6.35
CA MET A 38 -5.99 3.76 -5.01
C MET A 38 -4.48 3.49 -4.95
N ALA A 39 -3.92 2.77 -5.93
CA ALA A 39 -2.49 2.50 -6.01
C ALA A 39 -1.67 3.79 -6.09
N PHE A 40 -2.08 4.76 -6.93
CA PHE A 40 -1.41 6.06 -7.00
C PHE A 40 -1.50 6.85 -5.69
N GLY A 41 -2.64 6.78 -4.98
CA GLY A 41 -2.78 7.38 -3.66
C GLY A 41 -1.87 6.71 -2.61
N ALA A 42 -1.73 5.39 -2.65
CA ALA A 42 -0.89 4.65 -1.71
C ALA A 42 0.61 4.96 -1.84
N PHE A 43 1.09 5.25 -3.06
CA PHE A 43 2.47 5.67 -3.28
C PHE A 43 2.84 6.98 -2.56
N ALA A 44 1.87 7.84 -2.25
CA ALA A 44 2.12 9.04 -1.46
C ALA A 44 2.54 8.75 0.00
N TYR A 45 2.36 7.51 0.47
CA TYR A 45 2.64 7.07 1.84
C TYR A 45 3.65 5.91 1.89
N GLN A 46 4.44 5.72 0.83
CA GLN A 46 5.39 4.61 0.70
C GLN A 46 6.48 4.57 1.79
N ASP A 47 6.67 5.67 2.53
CA ASP A 47 7.67 5.76 3.59
C ASP A 47 7.16 5.21 4.94
N ILE A 48 5.86 4.89 5.04
CA ILE A 48 5.27 4.30 6.25
C ILE A 48 5.50 2.78 6.23
N PRO A 49 6.27 2.20 7.18
CA PRO A 49 6.52 0.76 7.19
C PRO A 49 5.24 -0.05 7.38
N PHE A 50 5.04 -1.07 6.55
CA PHE A 50 3.89 -1.99 6.64
C PHE A 50 3.63 -2.53 8.05
N VAL A 51 4.68 -2.87 8.80
CA VAL A 51 4.56 -3.42 10.17
C VAL A 51 3.80 -2.47 11.10
N LYS A 52 4.06 -1.15 11.02
CA LYS A 52 3.36 -0.15 11.83
C LYS A 52 1.86 -0.06 11.47
N GLN A 53 1.52 -0.23 10.20
CA GLN A 53 0.13 -0.24 9.74
C GLN A 53 -0.63 -1.46 10.30
N VAL A 54 0.01 -2.63 10.32
CA VAL A 54 -0.58 -3.84 10.90
C VAL A 54 -0.81 -3.68 12.40
N GLU A 55 0.18 -3.17 13.14
CA GLU A 55 0.07 -2.91 14.59
C GLU A 55 -1.12 -1.99 14.92
N GLU A 56 -1.30 -0.92 14.16
CA GLU A 56 -2.40 0.02 14.35
C GLU A 56 -3.77 -0.63 14.05
N LEU A 57 -3.88 -1.34 12.93
CA LEU A 57 -5.12 -2.00 12.50
C LEU A 57 -5.51 -3.21 13.39
N HIS A 58 -4.54 -3.85 14.04
CA HIS A 58 -4.74 -5.05 14.85
C HIS A 58 -4.81 -4.76 16.36
N SER A 59 -4.73 -3.50 16.78
CA SER A 59 -4.81 -3.08 18.20
C SER A 59 -6.13 -3.45 18.91
N GLY A 60 -7.14 -3.94 18.17
CA GLY A 60 -8.38 -4.51 18.71
C GLY A 60 -8.41 -6.04 18.92
N TRP A 61 -7.30 -6.75 18.72
CA TRP A 61 -7.21 -8.22 18.88
C TRP A 61 -6.49 -8.65 20.17
N ARG A 62 -6.66 -7.90 21.25
CA ARG A 62 -6.18 -8.25 22.59
C ARG A 62 -7.33 -8.45 23.56
#